data_AF-A0AAV9Q7Y4-F1
#
_entry.id   AF-A0AAV9Q7Y4-F1
#
_cell.length_a   1.000
_cell.length_b   1.000
_cell.length_c   1.000
_cell.angle_alpha   90.00
_cell.angle_beta   90.00
_cell.angle_gamma   90.00
#
_symmetry.space_group_name_H-M   'P 1'
#
loop_
_entity.id
_entity.type
_entity.pdbx_description
1 polymer ?
#
loop_
_entity_poly.entity_id
_entity_poly.type
_entity_poly.pdbx_seq_one_letter_code
_entity_poly.pdbx_strand_id
1 'polypeptide(L)'
;MPGGKLHSPIWTPYALYGTVDYVYGWPAWDNHVGFAAAQAFLNAFETVMYIYYLAVIIKSGADKYFTARTIDEFFVGSSEKTVSGPGVARAVLVLFSSSVMTLSKTVLYWLNEYFGGFANIGHNTPYRLILLWIIPNGLWLLFPTYMIYVLRKEILANMDGADHDKED
;
A
#
# COMPACT_ATOMS: atom_id res chain seq x y z
N MET A 1 -4.87 14.07 17.30
CA MET A 1 -5.98 13.56 18.13
C MET A 1 -6.87 14.68 18.61
N PRO A 2 -8.14 14.41 18.96
CA PRO A 2 -9.03 15.37 19.61
C PRO A 2 -8.33 16.21 20.66
N GLY A 3 -8.48 17.53 20.62
CA GLY A 3 -7.78 18.46 21.52
C GLY A 3 -6.43 18.99 21.01
N GLY A 4 -5.88 18.45 19.91
CA GLY A 4 -4.68 18.99 19.26
C GLY A 4 -4.99 20.13 18.27
N LYS A 5 -4.07 21.10 18.14
CA LYS A 5 -4.22 22.25 17.21
C LYS A 5 -4.40 21.86 15.74
N LEU A 6 -3.81 20.74 15.32
CA LEU A 6 -3.93 20.24 13.95
C LEU A 6 -5.17 19.35 13.75
N HIS A 7 -5.84 18.94 14.83
CA HIS A 7 -6.91 17.95 14.72
C HIS A 7 -8.09 18.45 13.88
N SER A 8 -8.52 19.69 14.12
CA SER A 8 -9.56 20.33 13.33
C SER A 8 -8.92 21.35 12.37
N PRO A 9 -9.33 21.41 11.10
CA PRO A 9 -10.36 20.58 10.46
C PRO A 9 -9.83 19.28 9.82
N ILE A 10 -8.51 19.18 9.59
CA ILE A 10 -7.92 18.21 8.66
C ILE A 10 -8.02 16.77 9.17
N TRP A 11 -7.71 16.54 10.45
CA TRP A 11 -7.63 15.20 11.03
C TRP A 11 -8.88 14.83 11.84
N THR A 12 -10.00 15.53 11.63
CA THR A 12 -11.26 15.30 12.33
C THR A 12 -11.76 13.85 12.17
N PRO A 13 -11.74 13.23 10.97
CA PRO A 13 -12.20 11.85 10.80
C PRO A 13 -11.41 10.83 11.62
N TYR A 14 -10.14 11.11 11.91
CA TYR A 14 -9.28 10.22 12.71
C TYR A 14 -9.69 10.16 14.19
N ALA A 15 -10.52 11.09 14.68
CA ALA A 15 -11.14 10.95 15.99
C ALA A 15 -11.97 9.66 16.06
N LEU A 16 -12.83 9.44 15.04
CA LEU A 16 -13.65 8.24 14.97
C LEU A 16 -12.77 7.00 14.82
N TYR A 17 -11.76 7.05 13.94
CA TYR A 17 -10.89 5.91 13.70
C TYR A 17 -10.14 5.46 14.96
N GLY A 18 -9.60 6.41 15.75
CA GLY A 18 -8.94 6.10 17.01
C GLY A 18 -9.86 5.58 18.12
N THR A 19 -11.19 5.67 17.95
CA THR A 19 -12.15 5.00 18.85
C THR A 19 -12.52 3.59 18.39
N VAL A 20 -12.35 3.29 17.10
CA VAL A 20 -12.55 1.95 16.54
C VAL A 20 -11.31 1.11 16.79
N ASP A 21 -10.13 1.66 16.52
CA ASP A 21 -8.89 0.96 16.76
C ASP A 21 -8.01 1.74 17.73
N TYR A 22 -7.86 1.16 18.92
CA TYR A 22 -7.06 1.76 19.98
C TYR A 22 -5.57 1.77 19.69
N VAL A 23 -5.05 1.01 18.72
CA VAL A 23 -3.63 1.12 18.30
C VAL A 23 -3.31 2.50 17.75
N TYR A 24 -4.32 3.17 17.20
CA TYR A 24 -4.20 4.55 16.73
C TYR A 24 -4.67 5.55 17.78
N GLY A 25 -5.39 5.13 18.83
CA GLY A 25 -6.06 5.99 19.80
C GLY A 25 -5.21 6.43 21.01
N TRP A 26 -5.87 7.11 21.96
CA TRP A 26 -5.27 7.50 23.24
C TRP A 26 -4.70 6.34 24.04
N PRO A 27 -5.34 5.14 24.12
CA PRO A 27 -4.78 4.03 24.87
C PRO A 27 -3.37 3.63 24.40
N ALA A 28 -3.13 3.53 23.09
CA ALA A 28 -1.80 3.22 22.57
C ALA A 28 -0.78 4.35 22.81
N TRP A 29 -1.23 5.60 22.71
CA TRP A 29 -0.38 6.76 22.98
C TRP A 29 0.09 6.81 24.44
N ASP A 30 -0.86 6.71 25.39
CA ASP A 30 -0.60 6.81 26.82
C ASP A 30 0.22 5.63 27.35
N ASN A 31 0.08 4.45 26.74
CA ASN A 31 0.87 3.26 27.07
C ASN A 31 2.18 3.14 26.27
N HIS A 32 2.56 4.17 25.50
CA HIS A 32 3.78 4.18 24.70
C HIS A 32 3.94 2.98 23.75
N VAL A 33 2.83 2.54 23.13
CA VAL A 33 2.84 1.44 22.16
C VAL A 33 3.45 1.91 20.84
N GLY A 34 4.65 1.40 20.52
CA GLY A 34 5.44 1.84 19.37
C GLY A 34 4.96 1.37 18.00
N PHE A 35 4.01 0.42 17.93
CA PHE A 35 3.62 -0.24 16.67
C PHE A 35 3.14 0.74 15.60
N ALA A 36 2.17 1.60 15.92
CA ALA A 36 1.62 2.56 14.96
C ALA A 36 2.68 3.57 14.47
N ALA A 37 3.59 4.00 15.35
CA ALA A 37 4.69 4.90 14.97
C ALA A 37 5.71 4.22 14.05
N ALA A 38 6.06 2.95 14.31
CA ALA A 38 6.93 2.17 13.44
C ALA A 38 6.30 1.95 12.05
N GLN A 39 4.99 1.67 12.00
CA GLN A 39 4.23 1.57 10.75
C GLN A 39 4.24 2.89 9.95
N ALA A 40 4.13 4.03 10.66
CA ALA A 40 4.21 5.35 10.05
C ALA A 40 5.61 5.67 9.49
N PHE A 41 6.66 5.21 10.15
CA PHE A 41 8.03 5.34 9.63
C PHE A 41 8.20 4.57 8.30
N LEU A 42 7.69 3.33 8.21
CA LEU A 42 7.68 2.59 6.95
C LEU A 42 6.84 3.30 5.86
N ASN A 43 5.69 3.88 6.22
CA ASN A 43 4.89 4.67 5.27
C ASN A 43 5.69 5.84 4.66
N ALA A 44 6.61 6.45 5.41
CA ALA A 44 7.47 7.51 4.89
C ALA A 44 8.43 6.97 3.82
N PHE A 45 9.05 5.80 4.05
CA PHE A 45 9.88 5.12 3.05
C PHE A 45 9.08 4.69 1.83
N GLU A 46 7.89 4.11 2.03
CA GLU A 46 6.95 3.75 0.95
C GLU A 46 6.63 4.97 0.09
N THR A 47 6.35 6.12 0.72
CA THR A 47 6.06 7.37 0.01
C THR A 47 7.25 7.83 -0.85
N VAL A 48 8.48 7.76 -0.33
CA VAL A 48 9.69 8.09 -1.10
C VAL A 48 9.86 7.14 -2.30
N MET A 49 9.61 5.84 -2.11
CA MET A 49 9.67 4.85 -3.18
C MET A 49 8.61 5.10 -4.27
N TYR A 50 7.39 5.46 -3.88
CA TYR A 50 6.32 5.83 -4.81
C TYR A 50 6.64 7.10 -5.60
N ILE A 51 7.19 8.13 -4.95
CA ILE A 51 7.63 9.36 -5.62
C ILE A 51 8.74 9.05 -6.63
N TYR A 52 9.71 8.21 -6.25
CA TYR A 52 10.77 7.78 -7.16
C TYR A 52 10.22 7.04 -8.37
N TYR A 53 9.33 6.06 -8.16
CA TYR A 53 8.68 5.32 -9.24
C TYR A 53 7.97 6.27 -10.21
N LEU A 54 7.11 7.15 -9.69
CA LEU A 54 6.37 8.12 -10.51
C LEU A 54 7.31 9.06 -11.28
N ALA A 55 8.38 9.54 -10.65
CA ALA A 55 9.35 10.40 -11.31
C ALA A 55 10.08 9.71 -12.46
N VAL A 56 10.44 8.43 -12.34
CA VAL A 56 11.06 7.66 -13.43
C VAL A 56 10.07 7.42 -14.56
N ILE A 57 8.84 7.04 -14.23
CA ILE A 57 7.80 6.78 -15.23
C ILE A 57 7.48 8.07 -16.02
N ILE A 58 7.30 9.21 -15.34
CA ILE A 58 7.05 10.51 -15.99
C ILE A 58 8.21 10.93 -16.89
N LYS A 59 9.47 10.68 -16.48
CA LYS A 59 10.64 11.00 -17.29
C LYS A 59 10.83 10.08 -18.49
N SER A 60 10.30 8.86 -18.43
CA SER A 60 10.39 7.88 -19.53
C SER A 60 9.46 8.21 -20.70
N GLY A 61 8.66 9.28 -20.61
CA GLY A 61 7.85 9.79 -21.72
C GLY A 61 6.60 8.97 -22.00
N ALA A 62 6.07 8.21 -21.04
CA ALA A 62 4.86 7.45 -21.26
C ALA A 62 3.61 8.35 -21.33
N ASP A 63 3.11 8.64 -22.51
CA ASP A 63 1.91 9.47 -22.60
C ASP A 63 0.70 8.83 -21.89
N LYS A 64 -0.11 9.66 -21.22
CA LYS A 64 -1.41 9.29 -20.62
C LYS A 64 -1.35 8.33 -19.41
N TYR A 65 -0.40 8.52 -18.50
CA TYR A 65 -0.21 7.78 -17.24
C TYR A 65 -1.48 7.55 -16.39
N PHE A 66 -2.45 8.46 -16.44
CA PHE A 66 -3.70 8.41 -15.65
C PHE A 66 -4.96 8.13 -16.48
N THR A 67 -4.81 7.70 -17.74
CA THR A 67 -5.96 7.42 -18.61
C THR A 67 -6.16 5.92 -18.72
N ALA A 68 -7.08 5.38 -17.91
CA ALA A 68 -7.70 4.08 -18.14
C ALA A 68 -9.04 4.31 -18.85
N ARG A 69 -9.25 3.68 -20.00
CA ARG A 69 -10.51 3.75 -20.76
C ARG A 69 -11.51 2.69 -20.33
N THR A 70 -11.03 1.61 -19.72
CA THR A 70 -11.84 0.50 -19.23
C THR A 70 -11.46 0.11 -17.80
N ILE A 71 -12.33 -0.62 -17.12
CA ILE A 71 -12.04 -1.19 -15.79
C ILE A 71 -10.88 -2.18 -15.88
N ASP A 72 -10.81 -2.95 -16.97
CA ASP A 72 -9.70 -3.87 -17.20
C ASP A 72 -8.36 -3.15 -17.37
N GLU A 73 -8.34 -2.02 -18.10
CA GLU A 73 -7.14 -1.17 -18.20
C GLU A 73 -6.75 -0.57 -16.85
N PHE A 74 -7.72 -0.25 -15.98
CA PHE A 74 -7.44 0.30 -14.66
C PHE A 74 -6.78 -0.72 -13.74
N PHE A 75 -7.22 -1.98 -13.76
CA PHE A 75 -6.66 -3.02 -12.90
C PHE A 75 -5.41 -3.68 -13.48
N VAL A 76 -5.40 -4.03 -14.76
CA VAL A 76 -4.34 -4.85 -15.39
C VAL A 76 -3.31 -3.99 -16.12
N GLY A 77 -3.62 -2.73 -16.43
CA GLY A 77 -2.84 -1.90 -17.35
C GLY A 77 -3.19 -2.18 -18.82
N SER A 78 -2.54 -1.46 -19.73
CA SER A 78 -2.77 -1.60 -21.17
C SER A 78 -1.49 -2.05 -21.87
N SER A 79 -1.56 -3.15 -22.62
CA SER A 79 -0.45 -3.64 -23.44
C SER A 79 -0.06 -2.67 -24.56
N GLU A 80 -0.93 -1.72 -24.92
CA GLU A 80 -0.64 -0.69 -25.93
C GLU A 80 0.15 0.50 -25.36
N LYS A 81 0.27 0.61 -24.04
CA LYS A 81 0.94 1.73 -23.34
C LYS A 81 2.14 1.23 -22.54
N THR A 82 3.01 0.47 -23.18
CA THR A 82 4.23 -0.02 -22.53
C THR A 82 5.21 1.13 -22.27
N VAL A 83 5.75 1.17 -21.05
CA VAL A 83 6.80 2.13 -20.67
C VAL A 83 8.14 1.45 -20.84
N SER A 84 9.02 2.02 -21.66
CA SER A 84 10.37 1.51 -21.87
C SER A 84 11.39 2.65 -21.76
N GLY A 85 12.60 2.32 -21.30
CA GLY A 85 13.69 3.28 -21.19
C GLY A 85 14.64 3.03 -20.02
N PRO A 86 15.74 3.81 -19.95
CA PRO A 86 16.73 3.66 -18.88
C PRO A 86 16.09 3.88 -17.50
N GLY A 87 16.28 2.91 -16.61
CA GLY A 87 15.83 3.00 -15.21
C GLY A 87 14.40 2.50 -14.95
N VAL A 88 13.60 2.20 -15.98
CA VAL A 88 12.24 1.63 -15.81
C VAL A 88 12.28 0.32 -15.02
N ALA A 89 13.21 -0.58 -15.35
CA ALA A 89 13.40 -1.83 -14.60
C ALA A 89 13.70 -1.60 -13.11
N ARG A 90 14.48 -0.56 -12.77
CA ARG A 90 14.75 -0.18 -11.38
C ARG A 90 13.50 0.37 -10.70
N ALA A 91 12.71 1.17 -11.41
CA ALA A 91 11.44 1.69 -10.90
C ALA A 91 10.46 0.55 -10.60
N VAL A 92 10.30 -0.41 -11.52
CA VAL A 92 9.48 -1.61 -11.32
C VAL A 92 9.95 -2.39 -10.09
N LEU A 93 11.26 -2.58 -9.92
CA LEU A 93 11.81 -3.27 -8.74
C LEU A 93 11.54 -2.50 -7.43
N VAL A 94 11.65 -1.17 -7.44
CA VAL A 94 11.32 -0.32 -6.29
C VAL A 94 9.85 -0.43 -5.94
N LEU A 95 8.97 -0.38 -6.94
CA LEU A 95 7.53 -0.55 -6.73
C LEU A 95 7.21 -1.93 -6.16
N PHE A 96 7.79 -3.00 -6.73
CA PHE A 96 7.64 -4.36 -6.21
C PHE A 96 8.07 -4.46 -4.74
N SER A 97 9.23 -3.90 -4.40
CA SER A 97 9.77 -3.89 -3.03
C SER A 97 8.85 -3.14 -2.07
N SER A 98 8.31 -1.99 -2.50
CA SER A 98 7.34 -1.23 -1.71
C SER A 98 6.04 -2.00 -1.50
N SER A 99 5.51 -2.71 -2.51
CA SER A 99 4.31 -3.55 -2.37
C SER A 99 4.54 -4.71 -1.39
N VAL A 100 5.71 -5.35 -1.41
CA VAL A 100 6.08 -6.38 -0.43
C VAL A 100 6.13 -5.79 0.98
N MET A 101 6.69 -4.59 1.15
CA MET A 101 6.70 -3.87 2.42
C MET A 101 5.28 -3.59 2.92
N THR A 102 4.39 -3.08 2.05
CA THR A 102 2.98 -2.81 2.37
C THR A 102 2.22 -4.07 2.77
N LEU A 103 2.47 -5.19 2.08
CA LEU A 103 1.85 -6.46 2.45
C LEU A 103 2.36 -6.93 3.82
N SER A 104 3.68 -6.92 4.00
CA SER A 104 4.34 -7.41 5.22
C SER A 104 3.87 -6.64 6.46
N LYS A 105 3.82 -5.31 6.37
CA LYS A 105 3.38 -4.46 7.47
C LYS A 105 1.91 -4.68 7.82
N THR A 106 1.06 -4.89 6.81
CA THR A 106 -0.37 -5.15 7.01
C THR A 106 -0.58 -6.52 7.63
N VAL A 107 0.13 -7.55 7.17
CA VAL A 107 0.10 -8.88 7.81
C VAL A 107 0.55 -8.79 9.27
N LEU A 108 1.65 -8.08 9.56
CA LEU A 108 2.11 -7.87 10.94
C LEU A 108 1.07 -7.16 11.80
N TYR A 109 0.32 -6.21 11.23
CA TYR A 109 -0.75 -5.52 11.95
C TYR A 109 -1.91 -6.44 12.31
N TRP A 110 -2.37 -7.29 11.39
CA TRP A 110 -3.38 -8.31 11.68
C TRP A 110 -2.91 -9.34 12.71
N LEU A 111 -1.64 -9.77 12.61
CA LEU A 111 -1.03 -10.68 13.57
C LEU A 111 -0.89 -10.03 14.96
N ASN A 112 -0.54 -8.75 15.01
CA ASN A 112 -0.46 -8.00 16.27
C ASN A 112 -1.82 -7.97 16.99
N GLU A 113 -2.91 -7.78 16.25
CA GLU A 113 -4.25 -7.88 16.83
C GLU A 113 -4.60 -9.29 17.29
N TYR A 114 -4.29 -10.31 16.48
CA TYR A 114 -4.55 -11.71 16.85
C TYR A 114 -3.79 -12.12 18.12
N PHE A 115 -2.48 -11.87 18.17
CA PHE A 115 -1.65 -12.22 19.34
C PHE A 115 -1.88 -11.29 20.53
N GLY A 116 -2.39 -10.08 20.30
CA GLY A 116 -2.85 -9.16 21.34
C GLY A 116 -4.24 -9.50 21.91
N GLY A 117 -4.85 -10.62 21.49
CA GLY A 117 -6.18 -11.03 21.95
C GLY A 117 -7.29 -10.07 21.53
N PHE A 118 -7.11 -9.39 20.40
CA PHE A 118 -8.01 -8.36 19.86
C PHE A 118 -8.25 -7.18 20.82
N ALA A 119 -7.28 -6.87 21.69
CA ALA A 119 -7.41 -5.82 22.70
C ALA A 119 -7.72 -4.43 22.12
N ASN A 120 -7.29 -4.13 20.88
CA ASN A 120 -7.51 -2.81 20.29
C ASN A 120 -8.83 -2.68 19.52
N ILE A 121 -9.45 -3.80 19.12
CA ILE A 121 -10.61 -3.79 18.22
C ILE A 121 -11.81 -4.59 18.74
N GLY A 122 -11.63 -5.43 19.77
CA GLY A 122 -12.64 -6.36 20.29
C GLY A 122 -13.82 -5.69 20.99
N HIS A 123 -13.70 -4.41 21.37
CA HIS A 123 -14.78 -3.64 21.97
C HIS A 123 -15.82 -3.13 20.96
N ASN A 124 -15.55 -3.25 19.65
CA ASN A 124 -16.44 -2.72 18.62
C ASN A 124 -17.67 -3.60 18.39
N THR A 125 -18.76 -2.95 17.94
CA THR A 125 -19.88 -3.68 17.36
C THR A 125 -19.45 -4.36 16.04
N PRO A 126 -20.04 -5.51 15.66
CA PRO A 126 -19.67 -6.21 14.42
C PRO A 126 -19.75 -5.31 13.18
N TYR A 127 -20.75 -4.43 13.11
CA TYR A 127 -20.92 -3.48 12.01
C TYR A 127 -19.74 -2.50 11.89
N ARG A 128 -19.32 -1.88 13.00
CA ARG A 128 -18.18 -0.94 13.00
C ARG A 128 -16.89 -1.66 12.68
N LEU A 129 -16.68 -2.84 13.27
CA LEU A 129 -15.50 -3.66 13.01
C LEU A 129 -15.40 -4.02 11.53
N ILE A 130 -16.49 -4.49 10.92
CA ILE A 130 -16.48 -4.90 9.51
C ILE A 130 -16.20 -3.72 8.58
N LEU A 131 -16.93 -2.60 8.74
CA LEU A 131 -16.84 -1.49 7.80
C LEU A 131 -15.61 -0.60 7.99
N LEU A 132 -15.20 -0.38 9.24
CA LEU A 132 -14.15 0.59 9.56
C LEU A 132 -12.79 -0.06 9.80
N TRP A 133 -12.74 -1.38 10.01
CA TRP A 133 -11.48 -2.09 10.25
C TRP A 133 -11.23 -3.23 9.25
N ILE A 134 -12.14 -4.20 9.11
CA ILE A 134 -11.90 -5.39 8.28
C ILE A 134 -11.81 -5.03 6.79
N ILE A 135 -12.80 -4.33 6.25
CA ILE A 135 -12.82 -4.00 4.80
C ILE A 135 -11.64 -3.11 4.42
N PRO A 136 -11.38 -1.97 5.11
CA PRO A 136 -10.26 -1.11 4.76
C PRO A 136 -8.91 -1.83 4.85
N ASN A 137 -8.65 -2.54 5.96
CA ASN A 137 -7.36 -3.23 6.13
C ASN A 137 -7.26 -4.49 5.25
N GLY A 138 -8.37 -5.13 4.91
CA GLY A 138 -8.43 -6.26 3.99
C GLY A 138 -8.08 -5.84 2.56
N LEU A 139 -8.52 -4.66 2.11
CA LEU A 139 -8.08 -4.10 0.83
C LEU A 139 -6.56 -3.88 0.80
N TRP A 140 -5.94 -3.52 1.92
CA TRP A 140 -4.49 -3.36 2.07
C TRP A 140 -3.74 -4.69 2.11
N LEU A 141 -4.42 -5.84 2.19
CA LEU A 141 -3.83 -7.15 1.91
C LEU A 141 -3.98 -7.51 0.42
N LEU A 142 -5.17 -7.27 -0.14
CA LEU A 142 -5.49 -7.66 -1.52
C LEU A 142 -4.71 -6.87 -2.56
N PHE A 143 -4.69 -5.53 -2.47
CA PHE A 143 -4.03 -4.69 -3.46
C PHE A 143 -2.53 -4.93 -3.58
N PRO A 144 -1.72 -4.90 -2.50
CA PRO A 144 -0.28 -5.15 -2.63
C PRO A 144 0.00 -6.59 -3.07
N THR A 145 -0.81 -7.58 -2.65
CA THR A 145 -0.68 -8.96 -3.15
C THR A 145 -0.87 -9.02 -4.67
N TYR A 146 -1.88 -8.32 -5.18
CA TYR A 146 -2.13 -8.22 -6.61
C TYR A 146 -0.98 -7.52 -7.35
N MET A 147 -0.49 -6.39 -6.82
CA MET A 147 0.66 -5.68 -7.40
C MET A 147 1.91 -6.56 -7.47
N ILE A 148 2.23 -7.28 -6.39
CA ILE A 148 3.33 -8.25 -6.35
C ILE A 148 3.14 -9.31 -7.44
N TYR A 149 1.91 -9.81 -7.62
CA TYR A 149 1.60 -10.82 -8.64
C TYR A 149 1.80 -10.32 -10.08
N VAL A 150 1.45 -9.08 -10.37
CA VAL A 150 1.63 -8.48 -11.71
C VAL A 150 3.11 -8.14 -11.95
N LEU A 151 3.72 -7.38 -11.05
CA LEU A 151 5.09 -6.91 -11.20
C LEU A 151 6.10 -8.06 -11.25
N ARG A 152 5.89 -9.15 -10.49
CA ARG A 152 6.76 -10.33 -10.58
C ARG A 152 6.74 -10.97 -11.97
N LYS A 153 5.58 -10.98 -12.65
CA LYS A 153 5.47 -11.57 -13.98
C LYS A 153 6.29 -10.75 -14.98
N GLU A 154 6.19 -9.43 -14.90
CA GLU A 154 6.99 -8.53 -15.73
C GLU A 154 8.48 -8.71 -15.46
N ILE A 155 8.90 -8.74 -14.19
CA ILE A 155 10.29 -8.94 -13.80
C ILE A 155 10.81 -10.28 -14.36
N LEU A 156 10.09 -11.38 -14.13
CA LEU A 156 10.51 -12.71 -14.57
C LEU A 156 10.53 -12.82 -16.11
N ALA A 157 9.51 -12.32 -16.81
CA ALA A 157 9.47 -12.36 -18.28
C ALA A 157 10.66 -11.64 -18.93
N ASN A 158 11.12 -10.54 -18.33
CA ASN A 158 12.31 -9.82 -18.81
C ASN A 158 13.63 -10.49 -18.41
N MET A 159 13.66 -11.26 -17.31
CA MET A 159 14.84 -12.01 -16.87
C MET A 159 15.03 -13.33 -17.62
N ASP A 160 13.94 -14.03 -17.89
CA ASP A 160 13.93 -15.33 -18.60
C ASP A 160 14.12 -15.16 -20.12
N GLY A 161 14.25 -13.92 -20.62
CA GLY A 161 14.63 -13.64 -22.00
C GLY A 161 13.53 -13.94 -23.01
N ALA A 162 12.32 -13.39 -22.81
CA ALA A 162 11.26 -13.43 -23.80
C ALA A 162 11.57 -12.57 -25.05
N ASP A 163 12.56 -13.02 -25.85
CA ASP A 163 12.64 -13.06 -27.33
C ASP A 163 14.05 -13.50 -27.81
N HIS A 164 14.68 -14.49 -27.16
CA HIS A 164 15.88 -15.13 -27.74
C HIS A 164 15.58 -16.24 -28.78
N ASP A 165 14.32 -16.56 -29.06
CA ASP A 165 13.92 -17.69 -29.93
C ASP A 165 13.06 -17.30 -31.15
N LYS A 166 13.30 -16.14 -31.78
CA LYS A 166 12.69 -15.82 -33.09
C LYS A 166 13.64 -15.10 -34.04
N GLU A 167 14.88 -15.57 -34.16
CA GLU A 167 15.72 -15.30 -35.33
C GLU A 167 16.96 -16.21 -35.24
N ASP A 168 16.80 -17.44 -35.73
CA ASP A 168 17.87 -18.29 -36.29
C ASP A 168 17.25 -19.21 -37.36
#